data_AF-A0A9Q1BT82-F1
#
_entry.id   AF-A0A9Q1BT82-F1
#
_cell.length_a   1.000
_cell.length_b   1.000
_cell.length_c   1.000
_cell.angle_alpha   90.00
_cell.angle_beta   90.00
_cell.angle_gamma   90.00
#
_symmetry.space_group_name_H-M   'P 1'
#
loop_
_entity.id
_entity.type
_entity.pdbx_description
1 polymer ?
#
loop_
_entity_poly.entity_id
_entity_poly.type
_entity_poly.pdbx_seq_one_letter_code
_entity_poly.pdbx_strand_id
1 'polypeptide(L)'
;MATDTVTTITFLMVYSKDTGILQIKSVKAYNIPVDISRAWGNRKGVLVRFKIKEWNCKTQVKTLYRPLQELIWNENFSHKIKPKHMKQLQLQALVEDDTGCNIGVATLNLDDMQLEDTTVYTLQIASHSNSNCSNGHLHFSVHPLKSTANIEILKAHNLTGFDEYKVQARLQSSEDYEKQTTWQESHAWNEEITLEGNDLLDETLIFQVVGKQTEEEQILGEVRLPLREVKQNEYGRFLPLQELKEDLIIFSTNFNSENETMVFCVHGLESLRYSSSRKRTNVYVQIKQVSDGQILKKEKTPRLPLSENVFFPKSSFSFTIPTEQRNSTTFTVSIKTQKFFFSLKKLVIGRTVIGPFSDGKWYKDFLREKNTDLEHSLHLQK
;
A
#
# COMPACT_ATOMS: atom_id res chain seq x y z
N MET A 1 -1.81 3.34 22.44
CA MET A 1 -2.56 2.82 21.26
C MET A 1 -1.71 1.70 20.68
N ALA A 2 -2.24 0.48 20.62
CA ALA A 2 -1.54 -0.62 19.98
C ALA A 2 -1.52 -0.37 18.48
N THR A 3 -0.35 -0.37 17.85
CA THR A 3 -0.23 -0.36 16.40
C THR A 3 -0.81 -1.68 15.88
N ASP A 4 -1.89 -1.61 15.12
CA ASP A 4 -2.45 -2.76 14.41
C ASP A 4 -1.37 -3.33 13.48
N THR A 5 -0.76 -4.43 13.92
CA THR A 5 0.32 -5.08 13.19
C THR A 5 -0.29 -6.28 12.48
N VAL A 6 -0.39 -6.19 11.15
CA VAL A 6 -0.94 -7.25 10.32
C VAL A 6 0.07 -8.39 10.25
N THR A 7 -0.24 -9.52 10.91
CA THR A 7 0.59 -10.72 10.76
C THR A 7 0.47 -11.23 9.35
N THR A 8 1.62 -11.42 8.71
CA THR A 8 1.71 -11.88 7.33
C THR A 8 2.41 -13.24 7.30
N ILE A 9 1.79 -14.25 6.68
CA ILE A 9 2.39 -15.58 6.53
C ILE A 9 2.53 -15.91 5.06
N THR A 10 3.74 -16.30 4.67
CA THR A 10 4.18 -16.51 3.30
C THR A 10 4.61 -17.96 3.14
N PHE A 11 3.94 -18.73 2.29
CA PHE A 11 4.35 -20.11 1.96
C PHE A 11 5.14 -20.10 0.66
N LEU A 12 6.33 -20.72 0.67
CA LEU A 12 7.09 -21.01 -0.52
C LEU A 12 6.80 -22.45 -0.95
N MET A 13 6.05 -22.60 -2.05
CA MET A 13 5.73 -23.91 -2.61
C MET A 13 6.47 -24.11 -3.93
N VAL A 14 6.87 -25.35 -4.19
CA VAL A 14 7.53 -25.75 -5.42
C VAL A 14 6.82 -26.96 -5.98
N TYR A 15 6.27 -26.83 -7.18
CA TYR A 15 5.75 -27.96 -7.93
C TYR A 15 6.76 -28.40 -8.99
N SER A 16 7.01 -29.71 -9.09
CA SER A 16 7.83 -30.30 -10.16
C SER A 16 6.96 -31.15 -11.07
N LYS A 17 6.91 -30.80 -12.36
CA LYS A 17 6.09 -31.49 -13.37
C LYS A 17 6.57 -32.91 -13.63
N ASP A 18 7.88 -33.12 -13.68
CA ASP A 18 8.51 -34.43 -13.94
C ASP A 18 8.16 -35.46 -12.86
N THR A 19 8.17 -35.00 -11.61
CA THR A 19 7.90 -35.86 -10.46
C THR A 19 6.42 -35.89 -10.09
N GLY A 20 5.65 -34.88 -10.50
CA GLY A 20 4.26 -34.66 -10.09
C GLY A 20 4.14 -34.35 -8.60
N ILE A 21 5.21 -33.85 -7.97
CA ILE A 21 5.29 -33.59 -6.54
C ILE A 21 5.14 -32.09 -6.29
N LEU A 22 4.19 -31.75 -5.41
CA LEU A 22 4.13 -30.44 -4.76
C LEU A 22 4.91 -30.53 -3.44
N GLN A 23 5.78 -29.56 -3.22
CA GLN A 23 6.57 -29.44 -1.99
C GLN A 23 6.36 -28.07 -1.36
N ILE A 24 6.12 -28.02 -0.04
CA ILE A 24 6.28 -26.77 0.72
C ILE A 24 7.74 -26.69 1.17
N LYS A 25 8.51 -25.77 0.61
CA LYS A 25 9.93 -25.57 0.96
C LYS A 25 10.06 -24.86 2.29
N SER A 26 9.42 -23.71 2.43
CA SER A 26 9.48 -22.92 3.66
C SER A 26 8.20 -22.13 3.91
N VAL A 27 8.04 -21.70 5.16
CA VAL A 27 7.01 -20.75 5.58
C VAL A 27 7.71 -19.62 6.31
N LYS A 28 7.39 -18.39 5.94
CA LYS A 28 7.86 -17.17 6.62
C LYS A 28 6.70 -16.50 7.29
N ALA A 29 6.90 -16.05 8.52
CA ALA A 29 5.96 -15.15 9.17
C ALA A 29 6.62 -13.80 9.44
N TYR A 30 5.84 -12.75 9.18
CA TYR A 30 6.15 -11.37 9.45
C TYR A 30 5.14 -10.81 10.46
N ASN A 31 5.59 -9.94 11.36
CA ASN A 31 4.73 -9.16 12.25
C ASN A 31 3.79 -10.01 13.13
N ILE A 32 4.24 -11.19 13.58
CA ILE A 32 3.52 -11.96 14.61
C ILE A 32 3.42 -11.10 15.88
N PRO A 33 2.21 -10.85 16.43
CA PRO A 33 2.07 -10.08 17.66
C PRO A 33 2.82 -10.78 18.79
N VAL A 34 3.85 -10.11 19.31
CA VAL A 34 4.58 -10.56 20.49
C VAL A 34 3.88 -9.97 21.69
N ASP A 35 3.08 -10.78 22.38
CA ASP A 35 2.54 -10.39 23.67
C ASP A 35 3.65 -10.50 24.72
N ILE A 36 4.32 -9.37 25.00
CA ILE A 36 5.40 -9.26 25.99
C ILE A 36 4.85 -9.37 27.43
N SER A 37 3.53 -9.39 27.62
CA SER A 37 2.90 -9.16 28.93
C SER A 37 2.79 -10.35 29.88
N ARG A 38 3.33 -11.54 29.56
CA ARG A 38 3.33 -12.66 30.53
C ARG A 38 4.71 -13.26 30.75
N ALA A 39 5.29 -12.89 31.89
CA ALA A 39 6.17 -13.78 32.62
C ALA A 39 5.49 -15.16 32.75
N TRP A 40 6.27 -16.24 32.67
CA TRP A 40 5.87 -17.65 32.81
C TRP A 40 5.40 -18.35 31.50
N GLY A 41 6.37 -18.92 30.79
CA GLY A 41 6.27 -20.26 30.17
C GLY A 41 5.50 -20.46 28.85
N ASN A 42 4.46 -19.68 28.56
CA ASN A 42 3.63 -19.91 27.36
C ASN A 42 4.04 -18.98 26.21
N ARG A 43 4.83 -19.51 25.28
CA ARG A 43 5.13 -18.81 24.02
C ARG A 43 3.87 -18.76 23.16
N LYS A 44 3.20 -17.60 23.11
CA LYS A 44 2.17 -17.34 22.11
C LYS A 44 2.82 -17.36 20.74
N GLY A 45 2.25 -18.13 19.82
CA GLY A 45 2.74 -18.30 18.46
C GLY A 45 1.57 -18.52 17.53
N VAL A 46 1.82 -18.41 16.24
CA VAL A 46 0.81 -18.64 15.21
C VAL A 46 0.96 -20.06 14.70
N LEU A 47 -0.16 -20.78 14.68
CA LEU A 47 -0.26 -22.12 14.15
C LEU A 47 -0.55 -22.03 12.66
N VAL A 48 0.27 -22.71 11.88
CA VAL A 48 0.14 -22.75 10.43
C VAL A 48 -0.17 -24.18 10.03
N ARG A 49 -1.25 -24.31 9.26
CA ARG A 49 -1.73 -25.57 8.69
C ARG A 49 -1.82 -25.40 7.19
N PHE A 50 -1.43 -26.45 6.47
CA PHE A 50 -1.68 -26.53 5.04
C PHE A 50 -2.57 -27.73 4.78
N LYS A 51 -3.53 -27.55 3.88
CA LYS A 51 -4.47 -28.59 3.52
C LYS A 51 -4.70 -28.54 2.02
N ILE A 52 -4.74 -29.70 1.40
CA ILE A 52 -5.23 -29.84 0.03
C ILE A 52 -6.67 -30.31 0.15
N LYS A 53 -7.65 -29.49 -0.21
CA LYS A 53 -9.07 -29.70 0.15
C LYS A 53 -9.60 -31.06 -0.32
N GLU A 54 -9.18 -31.51 -1.50
CA GLU A 54 -9.61 -32.78 -2.10
C GLU A 54 -8.94 -34.01 -1.48
N TRP A 55 -7.83 -33.80 -0.77
CA TRP A 55 -7.13 -34.87 -0.08
C TRP A 55 -7.42 -34.72 1.41
N ASN A 56 -8.01 -35.74 2.03
CA ASN A 56 -8.17 -35.76 3.50
C ASN A 56 -6.82 -35.78 4.26
N CYS A 57 -5.70 -35.60 3.55
CA CYS A 57 -4.37 -35.33 4.07
C CYS A 57 -4.33 -33.94 4.72
N LYS A 58 -4.34 -33.88 6.05
CA LYS A 58 -3.93 -32.70 6.81
C LYS A 58 -2.42 -32.75 6.98
N THR A 59 -1.70 -31.65 6.74
CA THR A 59 -0.27 -31.60 7.08
C THR A 59 -0.06 -31.58 8.58
N GLN A 60 1.19 -31.82 9.01
CA GLN A 60 1.57 -31.50 10.37
C GLN A 60 1.39 -29.99 10.63
N VAL A 61 0.84 -29.65 11.79
CA VAL A 61 0.75 -28.25 12.24
C VAL A 61 2.17 -27.75 12.55
N LYS A 62 2.54 -26.57 12.05
CA LYS A 62 3.80 -25.90 12.41
C LYS A 62 3.50 -24.66 13.21
N THR A 63 4.31 -24.37 14.24
CA THR A 63 4.15 -23.19 15.08
C THR A 63 5.26 -22.19 14.83
N LEU A 64 4.90 -20.94 14.56
CA LEU A 64 5.81 -19.81 14.38
C LEU A 64 5.71 -18.91 15.60
N TYR A 65 6.84 -18.66 16.25
CA TYR A 65 6.91 -17.99 17.55
C TYR A 65 7.47 -16.56 17.48
N ARG A 66 7.96 -16.10 16.31
CA ARG A 66 8.64 -14.81 16.19
C ARG A 66 8.21 -14.01 14.96
N PRO A 67 8.20 -12.66 15.04
CA PRO A 67 7.83 -11.76 13.95
C PRO A 67 8.66 -11.85 12.67
N LEU A 68 9.78 -12.56 12.69
CA LEU A 68 10.65 -12.81 11.55
C LEU A 68 11.20 -14.21 11.71
N GLN A 69 10.37 -15.20 11.40
CA GLN A 69 10.74 -16.60 11.46
C GLN A 69 10.52 -17.24 10.09
N GLU A 70 11.61 -17.70 9.47
CA GLU A 70 11.56 -18.68 8.40
C GLU A 70 11.64 -20.08 9.01
N LEU A 71 10.62 -20.89 8.77
CA LEU A 71 10.62 -22.31 9.07
C LEU A 71 10.78 -23.08 7.77
N ILE A 72 11.90 -23.79 7.66
CA ILE A 72 12.09 -24.77 6.58
C ILE A 72 11.16 -25.94 6.89
N TRP A 73 10.19 -26.17 6.00
CA TRP A 73 9.19 -27.22 6.18
C TRP A 73 9.57 -28.47 5.37
N ASN A 74 10.00 -28.29 4.11
CA ASN A 74 10.36 -29.37 3.19
C ASN A 74 9.34 -30.53 3.15
N GLU A 75 8.05 -30.27 3.34
CA GLU A 75 7.02 -31.32 3.31
C GLU A 75 6.65 -31.62 1.85
N ASN A 76 6.79 -32.89 1.47
CA ASN A 76 6.46 -33.39 0.14
C ASN A 76 5.06 -34.00 0.17
N PHE A 77 4.19 -33.55 -0.72
CA PHE A 77 2.93 -34.22 -0.96
C PHE A 77 3.17 -35.32 -1.98
N SER A 78 3.51 -36.51 -1.46
CA SER A 78 4.02 -37.66 -2.21
C SER A 78 3.00 -38.38 -3.09
N HIS A 79 1.73 -37.96 -3.07
CA HIS A 79 0.75 -38.47 -4.03
C HIS A 79 1.00 -37.77 -5.36
N LYS A 80 1.36 -38.52 -6.42
CA LYS A 80 1.55 -37.95 -7.76
C LYS A 80 0.31 -37.15 -8.15
N ILE A 81 0.41 -35.82 -8.15
CA ILE A 81 -0.61 -34.96 -8.70
C ILE A 81 -0.60 -35.24 -10.20
N LYS A 82 -1.52 -36.11 -10.66
CA LYS A 82 -1.65 -36.34 -12.09
C LYS A 82 -2.17 -35.05 -12.73
N PRO A 83 -1.70 -34.65 -13.92
CA PRO A 83 -2.17 -33.46 -14.61
C PRO A 83 -3.70 -33.38 -14.74
N LYS A 84 -4.38 -34.52 -14.84
CA LYS A 84 -5.85 -34.60 -14.88
C LYS A 84 -6.56 -34.24 -13.57
N HIS A 85 -5.88 -34.30 -12.42
CA HIS A 85 -6.41 -33.91 -11.11
C HIS A 85 -5.99 -32.48 -10.72
N MET A 86 -5.03 -31.88 -11.42
CA MET A 86 -4.64 -30.48 -11.22
C MET A 86 -5.84 -29.54 -11.32
N LYS A 87 -6.73 -29.83 -12.28
CA LYS A 87 -7.93 -29.04 -12.62
C LYS A 87 -9.03 -28.97 -11.53
N GLN A 88 -8.77 -29.56 -10.37
CA GLN A 88 -9.74 -29.63 -9.27
C GLN A 88 -9.05 -29.36 -7.92
N LEU A 89 -7.73 -29.14 -7.92
CA LEU A 89 -6.94 -29.07 -6.71
C LEU A 89 -6.99 -27.66 -6.10
N GLN A 90 -7.76 -27.57 -5.01
CA GLN A 90 -7.76 -26.44 -4.08
C GLN A 90 -6.71 -26.64 -3.00
N LEU A 91 -5.65 -25.84 -3.05
CA LEU A 91 -4.68 -25.67 -1.97
C LEU A 91 -5.24 -24.65 -0.97
N GLN A 92 -5.25 -25.00 0.30
CA GLN A 92 -5.73 -24.13 1.36
C GLN A 92 -4.66 -24.03 2.44
N ALA A 93 -4.13 -22.83 2.64
CA ALA A 93 -3.38 -22.52 3.83
C ALA A 93 -4.31 -21.92 4.88
N LEU A 94 -4.21 -22.45 6.09
CA LEU A 94 -4.96 -22.01 7.25
C LEU A 94 -3.98 -21.55 8.33
N VAL A 95 -4.32 -20.42 8.92
CA VAL A 95 -3.58 -19.81 10.01
C VAL A 95 -4.52 -19.69 11.20
N GLU A 96 -4.10 -20.28 12.31
CA GLU A 96 -4.80 -20.28 13.59
C GLU A 96 -3.95 -19.59 14.64
N ASP A 97 -4.59 -18.93 15.61
CA ASP A 97 -3.90 -18.47 16.82
C ASP A 97 -3.67 -19.62 17.83
N ASP A 98 -3.09 -19.31 18.98
CA ASP A 98 -2.82 -20.25 20.06
C ASP A 98 -4.09 -20.77 20.76
N THR A 99 -5.25 -20.17 20.49
CA THR A 99 -6.58 -20.62 20.97
C THR A 99 -7.27 -21.55 19.98
N GLY A 100 -6.70 -21.75 18.78
CA GLY A 100 -7.30 -22.50 17.70
C GLY A 100 -8.35 -21.71 16.90
N CYS A 101 -8.41 -20.38 17.08
CA CYS A 101 -9.26 -19.51 16.29
C CYS A 101 -8.62 -19.29 14.92
N ASN A 102 -9.41 -19.38 13.84
CA ASN A 102 -8.94 -19.12 12.49
C ASN A 102 -8.70 -17.62 12.31
N ILE A 103 -7.44 -17.22 12.14
CA ILE A 103 -7.05 -15.82 11.96
C ILE A 103 -6.71 -15.49 10.50
N GLY A 104 -6.60 -16.50 9.63
CA GLY A 104 -6.50 -16.25 8.19
C GLY A 104 -6.55 -17.53 7.35
N VAL A 105 -7.12 -17.42 6.15
CA VAL A 105 -7.19 -18.50 5.17
C VAL A 105 -6.81 -17.94 3.81
N ALA A 106 -5.90 -18.60 3.12
CA ALA A 106 -5.69 -18.37 1.69
C ALA A 106 -5.97 -19.65 0.93
N THR A 107 -6.75 -19.54 -0.14
CA THR A 107 -7.08 -20.66 -1.02
C THR A 107 -6.52 -20.35 -2.40
N LEU A 108 -5.79 -21.30 -2.96
CA LEU A 108 -5.19 -21.23 -4.27
C LEU A 108 -5.70 -22.42 -5.08
N ASN A 109 -6.32 -22.16 -6.23
CA ASN A 109 -6.67 -23.20 -7.20
C ASN A 109 -5.48 -23.39 -8.15
N LEU A 110 -5.06 -24.63 -8.35
CA LEU A 110 -3.97 -24.95 -9.28
C LEU A 110 -4.37 -24.78 -10.76
N ASP A 111 -5.66 -24.76 -11.08
CA ASP A 111 -6.22 -24.49 -12.42
C ASP A 111 -5.81 -23.13 -12.98
N ASP A 112 -5.68 -22.14 -12.11
CA ASP A 112 -5.36 -20.77 -12.49
C ASP A 112 -3.85 -20.58 -12.70
N MET A 113 -3.08 -21.66 -12.74
CA MET A 113 -1.63 -21.62 -12.76
C MET A 113 -1.07 -22.19 -14.07
N GLN A 114 -0.23 -21.39 -14.75
CA GLN A 114 0.61 -21.89 -15.83
C GLN A 114 1.76 -22.72 -15.20
N LEU A 115 1.65 -24.05 -15.25
CA LEU A 115 2.63 -24.97 -14.63
C LEU A 115 3.80 -25.24 -15.58
N GLU A 116 4.98 -24.75 -15.21
CA GLU A 116 6.26 -25.08 -15.86
C GLU A 116 6.92 -26.31 -15.21
N ASP A 117 8.14 -26.68 -15.64
CA ASP A 117 8.85 -27.86 -15.16
C ASP A 117 9.16 -27.77 -13.65
N THR A 118 9.45 -26.56 -13.17
CA THR A 118 9.54 -26.21 -11.75
C THR A 118 8.91 -24.85 -11.52
N THR A 119 7.80 -24.81 -10.77
CA THR A 119 7.10 -23.54 -10.51
C THR A 119 7.13 -23.21 -9.02
N VAL A 120 7.49 -21.95 -8.71
CA VAL A 120 7.60 -21.43 -7.35
C VAL A 120 6.43 -20.51 -7.05
N TYR A 121 5.74 -20.77 -5.93
CA TYR A 121 4.57 -20.01 -5.51
C TYR A 121 4.74 -19.38 -4.15
N THR A 122 4.14 -18.20 -4.02
CA THR A 122 4.08 -17.45 -2.77
C THR A 122 2.62 -17.23 -2.38
N LEU A 123 2.19 -17.90 -1.31
CA LEU A 123 0.85 -17.68 -0.74
C LEU A 123 0.97 -16.79 0.50
N GLN A 124 0.34 -15.62 0.49
CA GLN A 124 0.39 -14.66 1.59
C GLN A 124 -0.94 -14.57 2.33
N ILE A 125 -0.92 -14.73 3.67
CA ILE A 125 -2.08 -14.58 4.55
C ILE A 125 -1.85 -13.38 5.46
N ALA A 126 -2.74 -12.38 5.41
CA ALA A 126 -2.74 -11.23 6.30
C ALA A 126 -3.84 -11.38 7.36
N SER A 127 -3.51 -11.72 8.61
CA SER A 127 -4.50 -11.81 9.67
C SER A 127 -4.78 -10.43 10.26
N HIS A 128 -5.99 -9.93 10.05
CA HIS A 128 -6.49 -8.76 10.74
C HIS A 128 -7.17 -9.26 12.01
N SER A 129 -6.68 -8.85 13.18
CA SER A 129 -7.25 -9.26 14.46
C SER A 129 -8.64 -8.69 14.74
N ASN A 130 -9.23 -7.89 13.82
CA ASN A 130 -10.51 -7.23 14.08
C ASN A 130 -11.34 -6.71 12.88
N SER A 131 -11.20 -7.22 11.64
CA SER A 131 -12.02 -6.69 10.54
C SER A 131 -12.66 -7.73 9.63
N ASN A 132 -13.99 -7.63 9.54
CA ASN A 132 -14.83 -8.04 8.41
C ASN A 132 -14.49 -7.28 7.11
N CYS A 133 -13.27 -6.77 6.93
CA CYS A 133 -12.89 -5.91 5.82
C CYS A 133 -11.55 -6.39 5.25
N SER A 134 -11.55 -7.53 4.54
CA SER A 134 -10.58 -7.66 3.45
C SER A 134 -11.23 -7.01 2.24
N ASN A 135 -10.62 -5.98 1.65
CA ASN A 135 -11.10 -5.35 0.40
C ASN A 135 -10.93 -6.27 -0.82
N GLY A 136 -10.75 -7.57 -0.61
CA GLY A 136 -10.41 -8.59 -1.59
C GLY A 136 -8.92 -8.92 -1.64
N HIS A 137 -8.56 -9.78 -2.59
CA HIS A 137 -7.19 -10.16 -2.89
C HIS A 137 -6.97 -10.07 -4.40
N LEU A 138 -5.76 -9.71 -4.82
CA LEU A 138 -5.34 -9.69 -6.22
C LEU A 138 -4.37 -10.83 -6.50
N HIS A 139 -4.61 -11.56 -7.60
CA HIS A 139 -3.77 -12.62 -8.13
C HIS A 139 -3.10 -12.15 -9.43
N PHE A 140 -1.77 -12.11 -9.44
CA PHE A 140 -1.01 -11.58 -10.56
C PHE A 140 0.42 -12.17 -10.61
N SER A 141 1.08 -12.10 -11.75
CA SER A 141 2.50 -12.45 -11.92
C SER A 141 3.29 -11.22 -12.35
N VAL A 142 4.57 -11.12 -11.94
CA VAL A 142 5.45 -10.01 -12.35
C VAL A 142 6.81 -10.57 -12.73
N HIS A 143 7.27 -10.19 -13.91
CA HIS A 143 8.59 -10.54 -14.44
C HIS A 143 9.37 -9.25 -14.67
N PRO A 144 10.09 -8.75 -13.64
CA PRO A 144 10.87 -7.53 -13.77
C PRO A 144 12.17 -7.81 -14.53
N LEU A 145 12.39 -7.02 -15.57
CA LEU A 145 13.64 -6.85 -16.28
C LEU A 145 14.24 -5.48 -15.92
N LYS A 146 15.47 -5.22 -16.38
CA LYS A 146 16.17 -3.96 -16.05
C LYS A 146 15.39 -2.71 -16.47
N SER A 147 14.69 -2.79 -17.60
CA SER A 147 14.01 -1.66 -18.23
C SER A 147 12.50 -1.86 -18.48
N THR A 148 11.99 -3.08 -18.27
CA THR A 148 10.56 -3.40 -18.44
C THR A 148 10.08 -4.30 -17.30
N ALA A 149 8.81 -4.19 -16.93
CA ALA A 149 8.14 -5.12 -16.04
C ALA A 149 6.92 -5.69 -16.78
N ASN A 150 6.99 -6.97 -17.12
CA ASN A 150 5.87 -7.68 -17.71
C ASN A 150 5.01 -8.20 -16.56
N ILE A 151 3.72 -7.89 -16.62
CA ILE A 151 2.78 -8.16 -15.55
C ILE A 151 1.61 -8.93 -16.15
N GLU A 152 1.28 -10.06 -15.56
CA GLU A 152 0.07 -10.81 -15.90
C GLU A 152 -0.95 -10.60 -14.78
N ILE A 153 -2.05 -9.92 -15.07
CA ILE A 153 -3.18 -9.75 -14.14
C ILE A 153 -4.15 -10.90 -14.37
N LEU A 154 -4.16 -11.86 -13.45
CA LEU A 154 -4.98 -13.07 -13.58
C LEU A 154 -6.41 -12.78 -13.12
N LYS A 155 -6.61 -12.53 -11.82
CA LYS A 155 -7.92 -12.33 -11.23
C LYS A 155 -7.88 -11.72 -9.83
N ALA A 156 -9.04 -11.39 -9.30
CA ALA A 156 -9.23 -10.95 -7.93
C ALA A 156 -10.29 -11.81 -7.22
N HIS A 157 -10.18 -11.88 -5.90
CA HIS A 157 -11.02 -12.72 -5.06
C HIS A 157 -11.69 -11.91 -3.96
N ASN A 158 -12.91 -12.28 -3.60
CA ASN A 158 -13.70 -11.66 -2.54
C ASN A 158 -13.87 -10.14 -2.72
N LEU A 159 -13.98 -9.68 -3.96
CA LEU A 159 -14.47 -8.33 -4.28
C LEU A 159 -15.99 -8.33 -4.17
N THR A 160 -16.57 -7.25 -3.67
CA THR A 160 -18.03 -7.11 -3.51
C THR A 160 -18.46 -5.66 -3.73
N GLY A 161 -19.67 -5.47 -4.22
CA GLY A 161 -20.36 -4.16 -4.21
C GLY A 161 -20.33 -3.38 -5.53
N PHE A 162 -19.79 -3.94 -6.61
CA PHE A 162 -19.67 -3.28 -7.91
C PHE A 162 -20.04 -4.23 -9.06
N ASP A 163 -20.45 -3.65 -10.19
CA ASP A 163 -20.91 -4.37 -11.38
C ASP A 163 -19.71 -4.82 -12.23
N GLU A 164 -18.71 -3.95 -12.37
CA GLU A 164 -17.49 -4.21 -13.15
C GLU A 164 -16.23 -3.82 -12.37
N TYR A 165 -15.11 -4.44 -12.74
CA TYR A 165 -13.82 -4.19 -12.10
C TYR A 165 -12.70 -4.03 -13.13
N LYS A 166 -11.72 -3.19 -12.83
CA LYS A 166 -10.45 -3.11 -13.55
C LYS A 166 -9.27 -3.05 -12.58
N VAL A 167 -8.09 -3.36 -13.09
CA VAL A 167 -6.83 -3.18 -12.36
C VAL A 167 -5.99 -2.12 -13.06
N GLN A 168 -5.64 -1.08 -12.32
CA GLN A 168 -4.68 -0.06 -12.73
C GLN A 168 -3.30 -0.45 -12.19
N ALA A 169 -2.28 -0.40 -13.04
CA ALA A 169 -0.91 -0.72 -12.73
C ALA A 169 0.00 0.45 -13.09
N ARG A 170 0.82 0.88 -12.12
CA ARG A 170 1.77 1.99 -12.30
C ARG A 170 3.01 1.81 -11.45
N LEU A 171 4.11 2.42 -11.88
CA LEU A 171 5.30 2.55 -11.05
C LEU A 171 5.09 3.70 -10.07
N GLN A 172 5.53 3.55 -8.82
CA GLN A 172 5.45 4.60 -7.80
C GLN A 172 6.10 5.90 -8.29
N SER A 173 7.16 5.79 -9.08
CA SER A 173 7.82 6.95 -9.65
C SER A 173 7.15 7.62 -10.84
N SER A 174 6.17 6.97 -11.47
CA SER A 174 5.61 7.40 -12.74
C SER A 174 4.11 7.64 -12.59
N GLU A 175 3.75 8.75 -11.94
CA GLU A 175 2.34 9.15 -11.78
C GLU A 175 1.65 9.42 -13.12
N ASP A 176 2.40 9.81 -14.16
CA ASP A 176 1.85 10.15 -15.47
C ASP A 176 1.71 8.93 -16.41
N TYR A 177 2.20 7.75 -16.01
CA TYR A 177 2.17 6.55 -16.85
C TYR A 177 1.51 5.40 -16.11
N GLU A 178 0.20 5.31 -16.27
CA GLU A 178 -0.63 4.21 -15.80
C GLU A 178 -1.04 3.33 -16.98
N LYS A 179 -1.02 2.02 -16.76
CA LYS A 179 -1.65 1.04 -17.63
C LYS A 179 -2.81 0.41 -16.87
N GLN A 180 -3.82 -0.07 -17.59
CA GLN A 180 -4.97 -0.69 -16.96
C GLN A 180 -5.44 -1.88 -17.78
N THR A 181 -6.08 -2.83 -17.11
CA THR A 181 -6.82 -3.91 -17.76
C THR A 181 -8.13 -3.38 -18.34
N THR A 182 -8.81 -4.21 -19.12
CA THR A 182 -10.22 -3.97 -19.47
C THR A 182 -11.13 -4.10 -18.25
N TRP A 183 -12.33 -3.49 -18.35
CA TRP A 183 -13.40 -3.71 -17.38
C TRP A 183 -13.94 -5.13 -17.51
N GLN A 184 -14.15 -5.80 -16.39
CA GLN A 184 -14.66 -7.16 -16.33
C GLN A 184 -15.71 -7.30 -15.23
N GLU A 185 -16.87 -7.89 -15.55
CA GLU A 185 -17.87 -8.30 -14.55
C GLU A 185 -17.37 -9.52 -13.77
N SER A 186 -16.73 -10.46 -14.48
CA SER A 186 -16.04 -11.57 -13.85
C SER A 186 -14.73 -11.04 -13.29
N HIS A 187 -14.41 -11.28 -12.02
CA HIS A 187 -13.17 -10.78 -11.41
C HIS A 187 -11.88 -11.39 -12.02
N ALA A 188 -11.93 -11.95 -13.23
CA ALA A 188 -10.81 -12.53 -13.96
C ALA A 188 -10.53 -11.72 -15.23
N TRP A 189 -9.28 -11.31 -15.40
CA TRP A 189 -8.82 -10.54 -16.57
C TRP A 189 -7.99 -11.44 -17.49
N ASN A 190 -7.02 -12.17 -16.94
CA ASN A 190 -6.00 -12.90 -17.71
C ASN A 190 -5.34 -12.01 -18.77
N GLU A 191 -5.00 -10.78 -18.38
CA GLU A 191 -4.44 -9.75 -19.25
C GLU A 191 -2.98 -9.47 -18.92
N GLU A 192 -2.18 -9.23 -19.96
CA GLU A 192 -0.80 -8.80 -19.82
C GLU A 192 -0.66 -7.29 -19.96
N ILE A 193 0.08 -6.69 -19.03
CA ILE A 193 0.45 -5.28 -19.01
C ILE A 193 1.97 -5.19 -18.99
N THR A 194 2.54 -4.35 -19.85
CA THR A 194 3.97 -4.02 -19.81
C THR A 194 4.15 -2.58 -19.34
N LEU A 195 4.96 -2.40 -18.30
CA LEU A 195 5.44 -1.09 -17.85
C LEU A 195 6.91 -0.93 -18.20
N GLU A 196 7.28 0.25 -18.69
CA GLU A 196 8.65 0.59 -19.07
C GLU A 196 9.21 1.64 -18.10
N GLY A 197 10.51 1.57 -17.82
CA GLY A 197 11.18 2.56 -16.98
C GLY A 197 12.68 2.35 -16.90
N ASN A 198 13.40 3.33 -16.33
CA ASN A 198 14.84 3.20 -16.10
C ASN A 198 15.08 2.70 -14.67
N ASP A 199 15.93 1.68 -14.53
CA ASP A 199 16.30 1.08 -13.24
C ASP A 199 15.08 0.58 -12.43
N LEU A 200 14.19 -0.17 -13.07
CA LEU A 200 12.94 -0.66 -12.47
C LEU A 200 13.13 -1.48 -11.19
N LEU A 201 14.29 -2.09 -10.97
CA LEU A 201 14.53 -2.89 -9.77
C LEU A 201 14.43 -2.07 -8.49
N ASP A 202 14.73 -0.77 -8.53
CA ASP A 202 14.62 0.13 -7.38
C ASP A 202 13.21 0.74 -7.21
N GLU A 203 12.27 0.40 -8.09
CA GLU A 203 10.90 0.91 -8.09
C GLU A 203 9.95 0.04 -7.25
N THR A 204 8.85 0.67 -6.84
CA THR A 204 7.68 -0.03 -6.29
C THR A 204 6.59 -0.06 -7.35
N LEU A 205 6.13 -1.24 -7.70
CA LEU A 205 4.95 -1.44 -8.53
C LEU A 205 3.69 -1.30 -7.68
N ILE A 206 2.73 -0.52 -8.15
CA ILE A 206 1.45 -0.27 -7.48
C ILE A 206 0.33 -0.80 -8.37
N PHE A 207 -0.49 -1.67 -7.80
CA PHE A 207 -1.75 -2.10 -8.39
C PHE A 207 -2.91 -1.47 -7.62
N GLN A 208 -3.87 -0.88 -8.31
CA GLN A 208 -5.11 -0.38 -7.73
C GLN A 208 -6.28 -1.10 -8.37
N VAL A 209 -7.14 -1.70 -7.55
CA VAL A 209 -8.36 -2.35 -8.04
C VAL A 209 -9.49 -1.33 -7.94
N VAL A 210 -10.15 -1.08 -9.06
CA VAL A 210 -11.24 -0.11 -9.19
C VAL A 210 -12.52 -0.87 -9.49
N GLY A 211 -13.55 -0.62 -8.69
CA GLY A 211 -14.92 -1.07 -8.94
C GLY A 211 -15.72 0.04 -9.61
N LYS A 212 -16.59 -0.33 -10.54
CA LYS A 212 -17.56 0.56 -11.19
C LYS A 212 -18.97 0.08 -10.88
N GLN A 213 -19.79 0.99 -10.38
CA GLN A 213 -21.22 0.78 -10.21
C GLN A 213 -21.95 1.88 -10.98
N THR A 214 -22.74 1.51 -11.97
CA THR A 214 -23.32 2.45 -12.95
C THR A 214 -22.25 3.32 -13.65
N GLU A 215 -22.01 4.57 -13.23
CA GLU A 215 -20.95 5.44 -13.75
C GLU A 215 -19.99 5.95 -12.65
N GLU A 216 -20.16 5.51 -11.41
CA GLU A 216 -19.27 5.88 -10.32
C GLU A 216 -18.14 4.86 -10.20
N GLU A 217 -16.89 5.35 -10.28
CA GLU A 217 -15.67 4.56 -10.07
C GLU A 217 -15.15 4.76 -8.65
N GLN A 218 -14.85 3.66 -7.95
CA GLN A 218 -14.25 3.68 -6.63
C GLN A 218 -13.03 2.76 -6.57
N ILE A 219 -11.92 3.27 -6.03
CA ILE A 219 -10.75 2.44 -5.74
C ILE A 219 -11.03 1.63 -4.48
N LEU A 220 -10.98 0.31 -4.60
CA LEU A 220 -11.29 -0.64 -3.52
C LEU A 220 -10.08 -0.90 -2.62
N GLY A 221 -8.89 -0.84 -3.20
CA GLY A 221 -7.65 -1.01 -2.47
C GLY A 221 -6.46 -1.10 -3.41
N GLU A 222 -5.28 -1.21 -2.81
CA GLU A 222 -4.03 -1.29 -3.55
C GLU A 222 -3.09 -2.39 -3.06
N VAL A 223 -2.25 -2.87 -3.97
CA VAL A 223 -1.09 -3.72 -3.68
C VAL A 223 0.16 -2.95 -4.04
N ARG A 224 1.12 -2.89 -3.12
CA ARG A 224 2.44 -2.31 -3.36
C ARG A 224 3.51 -3.39 -3.33
N LEU A 225 4.32 -3.45 -4.38
CA LEU A 225 5.32 -4.49 -4.56
C LEU A 225 6.67 -3.87 -4.96
N PRO A 226 7.65 -3.82 -4.04
CA PRO A 226 9.03 -3.45 -4.40
C PRO A 226 9.60 -4.45 -5.41
N LEU A 227 9.99 -3.98 -6.60
CA LEU A 227 10.40 -4.87 -7.69
C LEU A 227 11.70 -5.63 -7.38
N ARG A 228 12.60 -5.07 -6.56
CA ARG A 228 13.77 -5.79 -6.00
C ARG A 228 13.43 -7.04 -5.18
N GLU A 229 12.21 -7.16 -4.67
CA GLU A 229 11.76 -8.29 -3.84
C GLU A 229 11.11 -9.41 -4.68
N VAL A 230 10.93 -9.18 -5.98
CA VAL A 230 10.36 -10.13 -6.92
C VAL A 230 11.46 -11.04 -7.45
N LYS A 231 11.29 -12.36 -7.32
CA LYS A 231 12.22 -13.33 -7.90
C LYS A 231 11.88 -13.54 -9.37
N GLN A 232 12.90 -13.67 -10.24
CA GLN A 232 12.72 -13.78 -11.69
C GLN A 232 11.77 -14.89 -12.17
N ASN A 233 11.59 -15.96 -11.37
CA ASN A 233 10.76 -17.13 -11.72
C ASN A 233 9.58 -17.33 -10.75
N GLU A 234 9.09 -16.26 -10.14
CA GLU A 234 7.93 -16.31 -9.26
C GLU A 234 6.65 -16.07 -10.07
N TYR A 235 5.77 -17.06 -10.06
CA TYR A 235 4.49 -17.03 -10.78
C TYR A 235 3.34 -17.01 -9.77
N GLY A 236 2.29 -16.24 -10.05
CA GLY A 236 1.05 -16.25 -9.28
C GLY A 236 1.19 -15.76 -7.84
N ARG A 237 1.50 -14.47 -7.66
CA ARG A 237 1.42 -13.78 -6.37
C ARG A 237 -0.03 -13.52 -6.00
N PHE A 238 -0.41 -13.96 -4.81
CA PHE A 238 -1.73 -13.72 -4.24
C PHE A 238 -1.60 -12.80 -3.03
N LEU A 239 -1.93 -11.52 -3.19
CA LEU A 239 -1.75 -10.50 -2.17
C LEU A 239 -3.08 -9.85 -1.77
N PRO A 240 -3.28 -9.54 -0.47
CA PRO A 240 -4.47 -8.83 -0.02
C PRO A 240 -4.46 -7.38 -0.52
N LEU A 241 -5.65 -6.86 -0.83
CA LEU A 241 -5.83 -5.44 -1.13
C LEU A 241 -5.77 -4.65 0.17
N GLN A 242 -4.86 -3.68 0.22
CA GLN A 242 -4.68 -2.78 1.36
C GLN A 242 -5.48 -1.49 1.12
N GLU A 243 -5.77 -0.77 2.19
CA GLU A 243 -6.30 0.59 2.08
C GLU A 243 -5.31 1.50 1.34
N LEU A 244 -5.85 2.49 0.64
CA LEU A 244 -5.05 3.46 -0.10
C LEU A 244 -4.16 4.22 0.87
N LYS A 245 -2.85 4.16 0.65
CA LYS A 245 -1.92 5.03 1.36
C LYS A 245 -2.16 6.48 0.88
N GLU A 246 -2.74 7.28 1.76
CA GLU A 246 -2.91 8.71 1.57
C GLU A 246 -1.63 9.46 1.95
N ASP A 247 -1.36 10.57 1.26
CA ASP A 247 -0.26 11.46 1.61
C ASP A 247 -0.61 12.19 2.91
N LEU A 248 0.04 11.82 4.00
CA LEU A 248 -0.26 12.36 5.33
C LEU A 248 0.75 13.41 5.77
N ILE A 249 0.25 14.43 6.44
CA ILE A 249 1.05 15.37 7.22
C ILE A 249 0.73 15.20 8.71
N ILE A 250 1.76 14.94 9.49
CA ILE A 250 1.64 14.74 10.93
C ILE A 250 2.11 16.02 11.63
N PHE A 251 1.17 16.69 12.27
CA PHE A 251 1.44 17.88 13.07
C PHE A 251 0.48 17.93 14.25
N SER A 252 0.86 18.68 15.29
CA SER A 252 -0.01 18.98 16.42
C SER A 252 -0.13 20.49 16.61
N THR A 253 -1.24 20.92 17.17
CA THR A 253 -1.48 22.32 17.50
C THR A 253 -1.82 22.48 18.97
N ASN A 254 -1.41 23.61 19.56
CA ASN A 254 -1.78 23.99 20.91
C ASN A 254 -2.08 25.48 20.96
N PHE A 255 -3.25 25.87 21.47
CA PHE A 255 -3.62 27.26 21.64
C PHE A 255 -3.45 27.68 23.11
N ASN A 256 -2.57 28.63 23.36
CA ASN A 256 -2.43 29.28 24.66
C ASN A 256 -3.28 30.55 24.67
N SER A 257 -4.34 30.57 25.48
CA SER A 257 -5.24 31.71 25.62
C SER A 257 -4.65 32.89 26.38
N GLU A 258 -3.70 32.67 27.28
CA GLU A 258 -3.08 33.75 28.06
C GLU A 258 -2.24 34.66 27.18
N ASN A 259 -1.55 34.07 26.21
CA ASN A 259 -0.66 34.77 25.28
C ASN A 259 -1.26 34.88 23.86
N GLU A 260 -2.53 34.52 23.69
CA GLU A 260 -3.24 34.48 22.41
C GLU A 260 -2.41 33.83 21.27
N THR A 261 -1.72 32.74 21.57
CA THR A 261 -0.72 32.16 20.68
C THR A 261 -1.10 30.73 20.30
N MET A 262 -1.16 30.48 18.99
CA MET A 262 -1.27 29.15 18.42
C MET A 262 0.11 28.62 18.09
N VAL A 263 0.46 27.47 18.67
CA VAL A 263 1.72 26.77 18.44
C VAL A 263 1.45 25.59 17.51
N PHE A 264 2.23 25.49 16.44
CA PHE A 264 2.24 24.37 15.51
C PHE A 264 3.53 23.57 15.67
N CYS A 265 3.43 22.28 15.94
CA CYS A 265 4.56 21.36 15.89
C CYS A 265 4.39 20.44 14.69
N VAL A 266 5.26 20.56 13.69
CA VAL A 266 5.29 19.66 12.53
C VAL A 266 6.21 18.49 12.83
N HIS A 267 5.66 17.29 12.87
CA HIS A 267 6.38 16.06 13.22
C HIS A 267 6.95 15.39 11.98
N GLY A 268 6.16 15.29 10.92
CA GLY A 268 6.60 14.60 9.71
C GLY A 268 5.57 14.54 8.59
N LEU A 269 5.97 13.83 7.54
CA LEU A 269 5.15 13.45 6.39
C LEU A 269 5.23 11.95 6.24
N GLU A 270 4.13 11.31 5.87
CA GLU A 270 4.07 9.87 5.64
C GLU A 270 3.42 9.57 4.31
N SER A 271 3.85 8.45 3.72
CA SER A 271 3.28 7.88 2.49
C SER A 271 3.28 8.83 1.29
N LEU A 272 4.18 9.83 1.25
CA LEU A 272 4.25 10.80 0.15
C LEU A 272 4.45 10.10 -1.19
N ARG A 273 3.56 10.36 -2.15
CA ARG A 273 3.78 9.97 -3.55
C ARG A 273 4.79 10.90 -4.21
N TYR A 274 5.84 10.33 -4.80
CA TYR A 274 6.79 11.12 -5.60
C TYR A 274 7.48 10.31 -6.69
N SER A 275 7.77 11.00 -7.79
CA SER A 275 8.57 10.46 -8.89
C SER A 275 10.04 10.25 -8.50
N SER A 276 10.59 9.03 -8.65
CA SER A 276 12.01 8.68 -8.43
C SER A 276 12.98 9.48 -9.32
N SER A 277 12.50 10.06 -10.43
CA SER A 277 13.25 11.03 -11.26
C SER A 277 13.72 12.27 -10.47
N ARG A 278 13.23 12.44 -9.24
CA ARG A 278 13.47 13.58 -8.35
C ARG A 278 14.60 13.36 -7.33
N LYS A 279 15.63 12.54 -7.62
CA LYS A 279 16.81 12.28 -6.75
C LYS A 279 17.52 13.54 -6.16
N ARG A 280 17.16 14.76 -6.58
CA ARG A 280 17.64 16.05 -6.04
C ARG A 280 16.51 17.03 -5.70
N THR A 281 15.43 16.51 -5.14
CA THR A 281 14.29 17.33 -4.69
C THR A 281 14.24 17.32 -3.18
N ASN A 282 14.17 18.52 -2.61
CA ASN A 282 13.90 18.67 -1.20
C ASN A 282 12.41 18.94 -0.98
N VAL A 283 11.91 18.49 0.16
CA VAL A 283 10.55 18.74 0.64
C VAL A 283 10.60 19.55 1.93
N TYR A 284 9.59 20.37 2.14
CA TYR A 284 9.39 21.13 3.36
C TYR A 284 7.90 21.43 3.55
N VAL A 285 7.52 21.70 4.80
CA VAL A 285 6.18 22.14 5.16
C VAL A 285 6.20 23.65 5.36
N GLN A 286 5.16 24.32 4.88
CA GLN A 286 4.97 25.75 5.02
C GLN A 286 3.64 26.02 5.69
N ILE A 287 3.64 26.81 6.76
CA ILE A 287 2.43 27.24 7.46
C ILE A 287 2.22 28.72 7.20
N LYS A 288 1.03 29.12 6.78
CA LYS A 288 0.61 30.51 6.61
C LYS A 288 -0.53 30.82 7.57
N GLN A 289 -0.40 31.87 8.35
CA GLN A 289 -1.52 32.51 9.04
C GLN A 289 -2.19 33.48 8.06
N VAL A 290 -3.50 33.35 7.89
CA VAL A 290 -4.30 34.16 6.99
C VAL A 290 -5.47 34.73 7.78
N SER A 291 -5.69 36.04 7.74
CA SER A 291 -6.89 36.69 8.27
C SER A 291 -7.46 37.61 7.21
N ASP A 292 -8.78 37.56 7.01
CA ASP A 292 -9.49 38.46 6.09
C ASP A 292 -8.88 38.47 4.67
N GLY A 293 -8.48 37.27 4.20
CA GLY A 293 -7.83 37.07 2.89
C GLY A 293 -6.36 37.49 2.81
N GLN A 294 -5.79 38.11 3.85
CA GLN A 294 -4.41 38.56 3.87
C GLN A 294 -3.49 37.58 4.62
N ILE A 295 -2.30 37.32 4.08
CA ILE A 295 -1.29 36.50 4.74
C ILE A 295 -0.57 37.36 5.78
N LEU A 296 -0.80 37.08 7.06
CA LEU A 296 -0.21 37.82 8.18
C LEU A 296 1.20 37.33 8.50
N LYS A 297 1.38 36.02 8.59
CA LYS A 297 2.67 35.40 8.96
C LYS A 297 2.87 34.10 8.20
N LYS A 298 4.13 33.78 7.90
CA LYS A 298 4.50 32.55 7.21
C LYS A 298 5.75 31.95 7.82
N GLU A 299 5.66 30.67 8.15
CA GLU A 299 6.77 29.87 8.66
C GLU A 299 7.00 28.65 7.76
N LYS A 300 8.18 28.04 7.87
CA LYS A 300 8.53 26.84 7.11
C LYS A 300 9.50 25.95 7.89
N THR A 301 9.36 24.64 7.70
CA THR A 301 10.33 23.67 8.21
C THR A 301 11.65 23.72 7.44
N PRO A 302 12.73 23.13 7.98
CA PRO A 302 13.93 22.86 7.21
C PRO A 302 13.60 22.07 5.94
N ARG A 303 14.39 22.29 4.90
CA ARG A 303 14.28 21.52 3.67
C ARG A 303 15.03 20.20 3.85
N LEU A 304 14.33 19.08 3.68
CA LEU A 304 14.90 17.75 3.78
C LEU A 304 14.82 17.04 2.43
N PRO A 305 15.69 16.06 2.14
CA PRO A 305 15.54 15.22 0.97
C PRO A 305 14.15 14.61 0.90
N LEU A 306 13.54 14.59 -0.28
CA LEU A 306 12.23 13.97 -0.49
C LEU A 306 12.34 12.44 -0.36
N SER A 307 11.54 11.88 0.55
CA SER A 307 11.39 10.46 0.81
C SER A 307 9.92 10.14 1.11
N GLU A 308 9.54 8.84 1.12
CA GLU A 308 8.15 8.42 1.39
C GLU A 308 7.71 8.91 2.78
N ASN A 309 8.62 8.79 3.76
CA ASN A 309 8.45 9.29 5.10
C ASN A 309 9.54 10.32 5.42
N VAL A 310 9.15 11.47 5.95
CA VAL A 310 10.05 12.59 6.25
C VAL A 310 9.80 13.02 7.68
N PHE A 311 10.85 13.03 8.50
CA PHE A 311 10.77 13.49 9.89
C PHE A 311 11.38 14.89 10.03
N PHE A 312 10.64 15.83 10.64
CA PHE A 312 11.10 17.20 10.87
C PHE A 312 11.49 17.41 12.34
N PRO A 313 12.78 17.22 12.71
CA PRO A 313 13.20 17.34 14.11
C PRO A 313 12.96 18.76 14.63
N LYS A 314 12.22 18.86 15.74
CA LYS A 314 12.01 20.11 16.51
C LYS A 314 11.43 21.29 15.71
N SER A 315 10.55 21.03 14.74
CA SER A 315 9.90 22.10 13.96
C SER A 315 8.64 22.63 14.66
N SER A 316 8.82 23.60 15.56
CA SER A 316 7.74 24.29 16.27
C SER A 316 7.65 25.76 15.86
N PHE A 317 6.44 26.26 15.64
CA PHE A 317 6.17 27.62 15.18
C PHE A 317 5.04 28.25 15.99
N SER A 318 5.25 29.48 16.45
CA SER A 318 4.25 30.22 17.22
C SER A 318 3.66 31.36 16.39
N PHE A 319 2.33 31.47 16.41
CA PHE A 319 1.56 32.47 15.72
C PHE A 319 0.65 33.19 16.71
N THR A 320 0.85 34.50 16.86
CA THR A 320 -0.04 35.33 17.67
C THR A 320 -1.33 35.58 16.89
N ILE A 321 -2.47 35.34 17.54
CA ILE A 321 -3.80 35.54 16.99
C ILE A 321 -4.46 36.66 17.79
N PRO A 322 -4.49 37.91 17.29
CA PRO A 322 -5.17 38.99 17.99
C PRO A 322 -6.63 38.58 18.29
N THR A 323 -7.12 38.83 19.51
CA THR A 323 -8.50 38.48 19.90
C THR A 323 -9.55 38.96 18.90
N GLU A 324 -9.39 40.14 18.32
CA GLU A 324 -10.30 40.70 17.30
C GLU A 324 -10.38 39.85 16.02
N GLN A 325 -9.29 39.16 15.67
CA GLN A 325 -9.16 38.36 14.45
C GLN A 325 -9.35 36.86 14.70
N ARG A 326 -9.70 36.46 15.93
CA ARG A 326 -9.79 35.04 16.32
C ARG A 326 -10.80 34.26 15.47
N ASN A 327 -11.89 34.90 15.08
CA ASN A 327 -12.96 34.28 14.30
C ASN A 327 -12.76 34.38 12.77
N SER A 328 -11.76 35.13 12.31
CA SER A 328 -11.42 35.28 10.89
C SER A 328 -10.05 34.68 10.53
N THR A 329 -9.25 34.29 11.53
CA THR A 329 -7.92 33.71 11.33
C THR A 329 -8.00 32.24 10.94
N THR A 330 -7.39 31.91 9.81
CA THR A 330 -7.16 30.54 9.34
C THR A 330 -5.67 30.27 9.16
N PHE A 331 -5.29 29.00 9.22
CA PHE A 331 -3.94 28.53 8.98
C PHE A 331 -3.94 27.60 7.78
N THR A 332 -3.16 27.93 6.76
CA THR A 332 -2.91 27.04 5.63
C THR A 332 -1.59 26.31 5.85
N VAL A 333 -1.63 24.99 5.96
CA VAL A 333 -0.46 24.12 6.04
C VAL A 333 -0.25 23.49 4.66
N SER A 334 0.93 23.65 4.06
CA SER A 334 1.22 23.16 2.71
C SER A 334 2.52 22.37 2.66
N ILE A 335 2.50 21.22 2.00
CA ILE A 335 3.68 20.42 1.66
C ILE A 335 4.21 20.91 0.32
N LYS A 336 5.50 21.26 0.25
CA LYS A 336 6.12 21.84 -0.95
C LYS A 336 7.42 21.16 -1.30
N THR A 337 7.71 21.10 -2.59
CA THR A 337 8.98 20.61 -3.13
C THR A 337 9.81 21.72 -3.77
N GLN A 338 11.12 21.55 -3.76
CA GLN A 338 12.08 22.42 -4.44
C GLN A 338 13.20 21.58 -5.06
N LYS A 339 13.38 21.68 -6.38
CA LYS A 339 14.50 21.05 -7.10
C LYS A 339 15.79 21.85 -6.90
N PHE A 340 16.91 21.15 -6.77
CA PHE A 340 18.22 21.74 -6.42
C PHE A 340 18.87 22.54 -7.56
N PHE A 341 18.54 22.25 -8.82
CA PHE A 341 19.15 22.91 -9.98
C PHE A 341 18.08 23.17 -11.07
N PHE A 342 18.09 24.40 -11.60
CA PHE A 342 17.36 24.87 -12.80
C PHE A 342 15.84 25.08 -12.78
N SER A 343 15.12 24.83 -11.68
CA SER A 343 13.70 25.21 -11.59
C SER A 343 13.36 25.92 -10.29
N LEU A 344 13.03 27.21 -10.40
CA LEU A 344 12.46 28.03 -9.31
C LEU A 344 10.98 27.69 -9.02
N LYS A 345 10.35 26.82 -9.83
CA LYS A 345 8.95 26.44 -9.64
C LYS A 345 8.84 25.50 -8.44
N LYS A 346 8.30 26.03 -7.34
CA LYS A 346 7.93 25.26 -6.15
C LYS A 346 6.61 24.57 -6.43
N LEU A 347 6.61 23.24 -6.41
CA LEU A 347 5.38 22.48 -6.59
C LEU A 347 4.78 22.16 -5.22
N VAL A 348 3.49 22.43 -5.07
CA VAL A 348 2.72 22.09 -3.86
C VAL A 348 2.25 20.65 -4.02
N ILE A 349 2.67 19.76 -3.12
CA ILE A 349 2.23 18.35 -3.11
C ILE A 349 0.83 18.26 -2.51
N GLY A 350 0.62 18.88 -1.35
CA GLY A 350 -0.63 18.81 -0.61
C GLY A 350 -0.83 20.04 0.26
N ARG A 351 -2.08 20.30 0.66
CA ARG A 351 -2.45 21.42 1.53
C ARG A 351 -3.64 21.06 2.41
N THR A 352 -3.63 21.54 3.65
CA THR A 352 -4.76 21.49 4.58
C THR A 352 -4.96 22.86 5.22
N VAL A 353 -6.18 23.15 5.67
CA VAL A 353 -6.57 24.45 6.25
C VAL A 353 -7.22 24.22 7.62
N ILE A 354 -6.84 25.04 8.60
CA ILE A 354 -7.30 24.96 9.99
C ILE A 354 -7.84 26.32 10.41
N GLY A 355 -9.08 26.39 10.89
CA GLY A 355 -9.67 27.63 11.39
C GLY A 355 -11.20 27.55 11.49
N PRO A 356 -11.86 28.60 11.97
CA PRO A 356 -13.31 28.72 11.98
C PRO A 356 -13.80 28.74 10.52
N PHE A 357 -14.48 27.67 10.12
CA PHE A 357 -15.11 27.59 8.81
C PHE A 357 -16.39 28.43 8.83
N SER A 358 -16.37 29.63 8.24
CA SER A 358 -17.61 30.30 7.82
C SER A 358 -17.96 29.80 6.42
N ASP A 359 -18.90 28.87 6.34
CA ASP A 359 -19.58 28.32 5.15
C ASP A 359 -18.72 28.01 3.90
N GLY A 360 -18.81 26.77 3.41
CA GLY A 360 -18.01 26.19 2.31
C GLY A 360 -17.98 26.89 0.93
N LYS A 361 -18.30 28.18 0.82
CA LYS A 361 -17.99 29.08 -0.30
C LYS A 361 -16.48 29.23 -0.53
N TRP A 362 -15.68 29.41 0.52
CA TRP A 362 -14.23 29.67 0.33
C TRP A 362 -13.49 28.45 -0.24
N TYR A 363 -13.87 27.22 0.16
CA TYR A 363 -13.30 25.99 -0.40
C TYR A 363 -13.60 25.84 -1.90
N LYS A 364 -14.78 26.27 -2.37
CA LYS A 364 -15.16 26.25 -3.80
C LYS A 364 -14.42 27.31 -4.62
N ASP A 365 -14.24 28.51 -4.09
CA ASP A 365 -13.47 29.57 -4.77
C ASP A 365 -11.94 29.26 -4.78
N PHE A 366 -11.45 28.61 -3.74
CA PHE A 366 -10.07 28.10 -3.62
C PHE A 366 -9.74 26.90 -4.52
N LEU A 367 -10.75 26.09 -4.88
CA LEU A 367 -10.63 25.07 -5.92
C LEU A 367 -10.60 25.72 -7.32
N ARG A 368 -11.29 26.84 -7.53
CA ARG A 368 -11.25 27.60 -8.80
C ARG A 368 -9.88 28.22 -9.10
N GLU A 369 -9.19 28.77 -8.10
CA GLU A 369 -7.82 29.31 -8.28
C GLU A 369 -6.80 28.25 -8.76
N LYS A 370 -7.06 26.96 -8.50
CA LYS A 370 -6.20 25.86 -8.96
C LYS A 370 -6.23 25.67 -10.48
N ASN A 371 -7.30 26.11 -11.16
CA ASN A 371 -7.45 25.99 -12.61
C ASN A 371 -6.77 27.16 -13.36
N THR A 372 -6.78 28.36 -12.80
CA THR A 372 -6.17 29.55 -13.44
C THR A 372 -4.64 29.51 -13.46
N ASP A 373 -3.99 28.93 -12.44
CA ASP A 373 -2.52 28.76 -12.43
C ASP A 373 -2.03 27.68 -13.42
N LEU A 374 -2.90 26.71 -13.76
CA LEU A 374 -2.64 25.72 -14.81
C LEU A 374 -2.82 26.33 -16.22
N GLU A 375 -3.87 27.13 -16.43
CA GLU A 375 -4.15 27.77 -17.72
C GLU A 375 -3.11 28.84 -18.09
N HIS A 376 -2.64 29.63 -17.12
CA HIS A 376 -1.54 30.58 -17.37
C HIS A 376 -0.21 29.90 -17.73
N SER A 377 -0.03 28.63 -17.36
CA SER A 377 1.16 27.84 -17.72
C SER A 377 1.08 27.25 -19.13
N LEU A 378 -0.12 27.00 -19.65
CA LEU A 378 -0.35 26.48 -21.01
C LEU A 378 -0.31 27.58 -22.09
N HIS A 379 -0.67 28.81 -21.75
CA HIS A 379 -0.65 29.93 -22.70
C HIS A 379 0.73 30.57 -22.93
N LEU A 380 1.75 30.21 -22.14
CA LEU A 380 3.14 30.68 -22.33
C LEU A 380 4.03 29.67 -23.10
N GLN A 381 3.45 28.64 -23.71
CA GLN A 381 4.14 27.68 -24.58
C GLN A 381 3.54 27.60 -26.00
N LYS A 382 2.85 28.65 -26.47
CA LYS A 382 2.51 28.82 -27.89
C LYS A 382 3.17 30.07 -28.46
#